data_AF-G3HTM6-F1
#
_entry.id   AF-G3HTM6-F1
#
_cell.length_a   1.000
_cell.length_b   1.000
_cell.length_c   1.000
_cell.angle_alpha   90.00
_cell.angle_beta   90.00
_cell.angle_gamma   90.00
#
_symmetry.space_group_name_H-M   'P 1'
#
loop_
_entity.id
_entity.type
_entity.pdbx_description
1 polymer ?
#
loop_
_entity_poly.entity_id
_entity_poly.type
_entity_poly.pdbx_seq_one_letter_code
_entity_poly.pdbx_strand_id
1 'polypeptide(L)'
;MGVGKSKLDNCPLSWHKRPSEDADQDCHESVAKNSKDVSLHDLVKHSNRTEQPMGEQEGAEAEGELPEEEAEEEVFLKFVILHAEDDVDEALRVQNLLQNDFGIRPGIIFSEMPCGRLHLQNLDDAVNGSAWTILLLTENFLRDTWCNFQFYTSLMNSVNRQHKYNSVIPMRPLNSPLPRERTPLVLQTINALEEESLGFSTQVERIFQESVYERQQTIWKETRNVMRGQLVA
;
A
#
# COMPACT_ATOMS: atom_id res chain seq x y z
N MET A 1 22.13 8.08 -63.36
CA MET A 1 22.10 7.14 -62.21
C MET A 1 21.16 7.71 -61.15
N GLY A 2 20.24 6.89 -60.62
CA GLY A 2 19.53 7.17 -59.37
C GLY A 2 18.13 7.76 -59.49
N VAL A 3 17.13 6.89 -59.70
CA VAL A 3 15.71 7.15 -59.40
C VAL A 3 15.49 6.75 -57.94
N GLY A 4 14.75 7.54 -57.16
CA GLY A 4 14.37 7.19 -55.79
C GLY A 4 13.05 7.83 -55.38
N LYS A 5 11.93 7.24 -55.84
CA LYS A 5 10.57 7.55 -55.37
C LYS A 5 10.31 6.73 -54.10
N SER A 6 10.10 7.38 -52.96
CA SER A 6 9.56 6.74 -51.76
C SER A 6 8.03 6.66 -51.87
N LYS A 7 7.52 5.43 -51.77
CA LYS A 7 6.10 5.08 -51.74
C LYS A 7 5.49 5.47 -50.39
N LEU A 8 4.32 6.08 -50.44
CA LEU A 8 3.37 6.16 -49.32
C LEU A 8 2.58 4.86 -49.29
N ASP A 9 2.78 4.03 -48.28
CA ASP A 9 1.88 2.89 -48.01
C ASP A 9 0.78 3.35 -47.05
N ASN A 10 -0.43 3.47 -47.62
CA ASN A 10 -1.69 3.61 -46.92
C ASN A 10 -1.99 2.31 -46.16
N CYS A 11 -2.08 2.37 -44.84
CA CYS A 11 -2.66 1.30 -44.02
C CYS A 11 -4.19 1.41 -44.04
N PRO A 12 -4.95 0.38 -44.48
CA PRO A 12 -6.38 0.35 -44.25
C PRO A 12 -6.68 -0.49 -43.00
N LEU A 13 -7.09 0.17 -41.91
CA LEU A 13 -7.76 -0.48 -40.79
C LEU A 13 -9.21 -0.78 -41.21
N SER A 14 -9.49 -2.01 -41.63
CA SER A 14 -10.86 -2.49 -41.82
C SER A 14 -11.42 -3.01 -40.49
N TRP A 15 -12.32 -2.23 -39.89
CA TRP A 15 -13.21 -2.67 -38.83
C TRP A 15 -14.28 -3.59 -39.43
N HIS A 16 -14.18 -4.89 -39.15
CA HIS A 16 -15.28 -5.82 -39.37
C HIS A 16 -15.92 -6.21 -38.04
N LYS A 17 -17.09 -5.60 -37.81
CA LYS A 17 -18.17 -6.05 -36.91
C LYS A 17 -18.86 -7.26 -37.54
N ARG A 18 -19.13 -8.34 -36.79
CA ARG A 18 -20.20 -9.35 -36.97
C ARG A 18 -20.36 -10.19 -35.68
N PRO A 19 -21.52 -10.82 -35.41
CA PRO A 19 -22.37 -10.50 -34.27
C PRO A 19 -22.49 -11.61 -33.21
N SER A 20 -23.18 -11.27 -32.11
CA SER A 20 -23.66 -12.15 -31.05
C SER A 20 -24.70 -13.15 -31.52
N GLU A 21 -24.75 -14.33 -30.89
CA GLU A 21 -25.96 -15.10 -30.57
C GLU A 21 -25.68 -16.14 -29.47
N ASP A 22 -26.62 -16.26 -28.55
CA ASP A 22 -26.70 -17.09 -27.33
C ASP A 22 -26.89 -18.59 -27.59
N ALA A 23 -26.51 -19.45 -26.62
CA ALA A 23 -27.40 -20.40 -25.91
C ALA A 23 -26.66 -21.50 -25.12
N ASP A 24 -27.16 -21.73 -23.89
CA ASP A 24 -27.35 -22.98 -23.14
C ASP A 24 -26.18 -23.84 -22.61
N GLN A 25 -25.96 -23.71 -21.29
CA GLN A 25 -26.32 -24.67 -20.23
C GLN A 25 -26.02 -26.18 -20.41
N ASP A 26 -25.17 -26.76 -19.56
CA ASP A 26 -25.58 -27.80 -18.57
C ASP A 26 -24.47 -28.15 -17.55
N CYS A 27 -24.90 -28.58 -16.37
CA CYS A 27 -24.12 -29.05 -15.22
C CYS A 27 -23.65 -30.51 -15.40
N HIS A 28 -22.63 -30.97 -14.66
CA HIS A 28 -22.65 -32.27 -13.95
C HIS A 28 -21.39 -32.54 -13.10
N GLU A 29 -21.63 -33.01 -11.87
CA GLU A 29 -20.70 -33.57 -10.88
C GLU A 29 -20.10 -34.94 -11.28
N SER A 30 -18.96 -35.32 -10.68
CA SER A 30 -18.79 -36.48 -9.75
C SER A 30 -17.32 -37.00 -9.71
N VAL A 31 -16.63 -36.96 -8.56
CA VAL A 31 -16.44 -37.98 -7.49
C VAL A 31 -15.28 -39.00 -7.69
N ALA A 32 -14.27 -38.85 -6.81
CA ALA A 32 -13.48 -39.81 -6.01
C ALA A 32 -12.82 -41.10 -6.55
N LYS A 33 -11.56 -41.33 -6.10
CA LYS A 33 -11.07 -42.48 -5.27
C LYS A 33 -9.55 -42.35 -5.06
N ASN A 34 -9.07 -42.15 -3.83
CA ASN A 34 -8.65 -43.14 -2.80
C ASN A 34 -7.48 -44.06 -3.18
N SER A 35 -6.40 -44.01 -2.38
CA SER A 35 -5.72 -45.21 -1.87
C SER A 35 -4.94 -44.87 -0.58
N LYS A 36 -5.14 -45.71 0.44
CA LYS A 36 -4.48 -45.75 1.75
C LYS A 36 -3.33 -46.77 1.72
N ASP A 37 -2.36 -46.65 2.63
CA ASP A 37 -1.90 -47.74 3.52
C ASP A 37 -0.83 -47.17 4.51
N VAL A 38 -1.05 -47.20 5.84
CA VAL A 38 -0.74 -48.29 6.83
C VAL A 38 0.78 -48.37 7.10
N SER A 39 1.32 -47.75 8.17
CA SER A 39 1.34 -48.14 9.61
C SER A 39 2.38 -49.22 9.98
N LEU A 40 3.30 -48.92 10.92
CA LEU A 40 3.42 -49.55 12.27
C LEU A 40 4.80 -49.35 12.94
N HIS A 41 4.74 -48.83 14.18
CA HIS A 41 5.45 -49.18 15.43
C HIS A 41 6.99 -49.21 15.62
N ASP A 42 7.40 -48.42 16.62
CA ASP A 42 8.29 -48.70 17.78
C ASP A 42 9.64 -49.41 17.63
N LEU A 43 10.69 -48.77 18.16
CA LEU A 43 11.43 -49.35 19.29
C LEU A 43 12.28 -48.33 20.08
N VAL A 44 12.05 -48.33 21.39
CA VAL A 44 12.83 -47.77 22.50
C VAL A 44 14.28 -48.28 22.52
N LYS A 45 15.26 -47.44 22.94
CA LYS A 45 16.28 -47.83 23.94
C LYS A 45 17.10 -46.67 24.52
N HIS A 46 17.11 -46.68 25.85
CA HIS A 46 17.88 -45.90 26.81
C HIS A 46 19.41 -46.13 26.69
N SER A 47 20.23 -45.17 27.17
CA SER A 47 21.02 -45.35 28.40
C SER A 47 21.83 -44.10 28.78
N ASN A 48 21.73 -43.71 30.04
CA ASN A 48 22.59 -42.75 30.75
C ASN A 48 24.01 -43.32 30.94
N ARG A 49 25.04 -42.46 31.08
CA ARG A 49 25.93 -42.45 32.26
C ARG A 49 26.87 -41.22 32.32
N THR A 50 26.79 -40.57 33.47
CA THR A 50 27.58 -39.48 34.05
C THR A 50 29.07 -39.77 34.18
N GLU A 51 29.94 -38.75 33.94
CA GLU A 51 31.11 -38.42 34.77
C GLU A 51 31.36 -36.90 34.75
N GLN A 52 31.43 -36.29 35.94
CA GLN A 52 32.05 -34.96 36.21
C GLN A 52 33.36 -35.21 36.98
N PRO A 53 34.32 -34.28 36.96
CA PRO A 53 34.48 -33.43 38.14
C PRO A 53 34.85 -31.96 37.87
N MET A 54 34.15 -31.08 38.58
CA MET A 54 34.59 -29.97 39.46
C MET A 54 35.88 -29.16 39.14
N GLY A 55 35.69 -27.84 39.01
CA GLY A 55 36.72 -26.79 39.17
C GLY A 55 36.22 -25.37 38.80
N GLU A 56 35.61 -24.68 39.78
CA GLU A 56 35.59 -23.21 40.09
C GLU A 56 35.54 -22.18 38.93
N GLN A 57 34.43 -21.47 38.67
CA GLN A 57 33.85 -20.23 39.28
C GLN A 57 34.28 -18.89 38.61
N GLU A 58 33.34 -17.92 38.59
CA GLU A 58 33.35 -16.55 38.00
C GLU A 58 33.17 -16.45 36.47
N GLY A 59 32.25 -15.67 35.90
CA GLY A 59 31.25 -14.75 36.45
C GLY A 59 30.40 -14.17 35.30
N ALA A 60 29.46 -13.31 35.68
CA ALA A 60 28.54 -12.54 34.85
C ALA A 60 27.38 -13.33 34.20
N GLU A 61 26.32 -13.50 34.99
CA GLU A 61 24.95 -13.42 34.48
C GLU A 61 24.82 -12.10 33.70
N ALA A 62 24.80 -12.19 32.39
CA ALA A 62 24.11 -11.23 31.55
C ALA A 62 22.89 -11.97 31.04
N GLU A 63 21.82 -11.96 31.85
CA GLU A 63 20.48 -11.95 31.27
C GLU A 63 20.46 -10.73 30.36
N GLY A 64 20.76 -10.96 29.09
CA GLY A 64 20.36 -10.06 28.04
C GLY A 64 18.85 -10.13 28.02
N GLU A 65 18.22 -9.32 28.87
CA GLU A 65 16.91 -8.75 28.56
C GLU A 65 17.04 -8.26 27.12
N LEU A 66 16.48 -9.06 26.21
CA LEU A 66 16.07 -8.56 24.91
C LEU A 66 15.32 -7.27 25.24
N PRO A 67 15.67 -6.12 24.65
CA PRO A 67 14.77 -5.00 24.77
C PRO A 67 13.45 -5.53 24.23
N GLU A 68 12.46 -5.63 25.12
CA GLU A 68 11.09 -5.59 24.72
C GLU A 68 11.02 -4.32 23.90
N GLU A 69 11.15 -4.45 22.57
CA GLU A 69 10.65 -3.47 21.65
C GLU A 69 9.22 -3.31 22.13
N GLU A 70 8.99 -2.27 22.94
CA GLU A 70 7.68 -1.80 23.28
C GLU A 70 6.94 -1.85 21.97
N ALA A 71 6.05 -2.83 21.83
CA ALA A 71 5.41 -3.10 20.58
C ALA A 71 4.47 -1.92 20.40
N GLU A 72 5.01 -0.81 19.88
CA GLU A 72 4.30 0.40 19.53
C GLU A 72 3.06 -0.11 18.81
N GLU A 73 1.88 0.10 19.43
CA GLU A 73 0.62 -0.37 18.86
C GLU A 73 0.54 0.25 17.48
N GLU A 74 0.87 -0.52 16.45
CA GLU A 74 1.00 0.03 15.11
C GLU A 74 -0.36 0.59 14.71
N VAL A 75 -0.45 1.91 14.61
CA VAL A 75 -1.73 2.60 14.46
C VAL A 75 -2.09 2.61 12.99
N PHE A 76 -3.28 2.09 12.66
CA PHE A 76 -3.81 2.25 11.31
C PHE A 76 -4.28 3.69 11.08
N LEU A 77 -3.57 4.38 10.19
CA LEU A 77 -3.76 5.79 9.91
C LEU A 77 -4.99 6.01 9.01
N LYS A 78 -5.67 7.14 9.19
CA LYS A 78 -6.67 7.58 8.20
C LYS A 78 -5.97 7.94 6.91
N PHE A 79 -4.95 8.80 6.94
CA PHE A 79 -4.23 9.16 5.73
C PHE A 79 -2.72 9.29 5.93
N VAL A 80 -2.01 9.16 4.82
CA VAL A 80 -0.62 9.63 4.67
C VAL A 80 -0.54 10.65 3.54
N ILE A 81 0.25 11.72 3.73
CA ILE A 81 0.54 12.71 2.69
C ILE A 81 1.92 12.45 2.10
N LEU A 82 1.97 12.21 0.79
CA LEU A 82 3.20 12.15 0.00
C LEU A 82 3.46 13.54 -0.59
N HIS A 83 4.66 14.06 -0.36
CA HIS A 83 5.07 15.41 -0.73
C HIS A 83 6.54 15.41 -1.17
N ALA A 84 6.96 16.45 -1.89
CA ALA A 84 8.37 16.66 -2.18
C ALA A 84 9.09 17.15 -0.92
N GLU A 85 10.41 16.94 -0.86
CA GLU A 85 11.25 17.41 0.25
C GLU A 85 11.11 18.92 0.49
N ASP A 86 10.95 19.70 -0.58
CA ASP A 86 10.78 21.16 -0.53
C ASP A 86 9.40 21.63 -0.05
N ASP A 87 8.41 20.72 0.06
CA ASP A 87 7.01 21.06 0.38
C ASP A 87 6.55 20.55 1.76
N VAL A 88 7.50 20.24 2.66
CA VAL A 88 7.20 19.75 4.03
C VAL A 88 6.24 20.69 4.77
N ASP A 89 6.49 22.00 4.73
CA ASP A 89 5.68 22.98 5.43
C ASP A 89 4.23 23.01 4.92
N GLU A 90 4.05 22.87 3.60
CA GLU A 90 2.72 22.82 2.99
C GLU A 90 2.02 21.50 3.33
N ALA A 91 2.75 20.38 3.37
CA ALA A 91 2.22 19.10 3.81
C ALA A 91 1.75 19.14 5.28
N LEU A 92 2.54 19.74 6.17
CA LEU A 92 2.17 19.97 7.57
C LEU A 92 0.93 20.86 7.71
N ARG A 93 0.83 21.92 6.90
CA ARG A 93 -0.35 22.79 6.88
C ARG A 93 -1.61 22.02 6.48
N VAL A 94 -1.53 21.21 5.42
CA VAL A 94 -2.64 20.38 4.95
C VAL A 94 -2.99 19.28 5.96
N GLN A 95 -2.01 18.65 6.59
CA GLN A 95 -2.22 17.69 7.67
C GLN A 95 -2.99 18.35 8.82
N ASN A 96 -2.57 19.53 9.27
CA ASN A 96 -3.26 20.27 10.32
C ASN A 96 -4.68 20.66 9.92
N LEU A 97 -4.90 21.11 8.68
CA LEU A 97 -6.22 21.42 8.14
C LEU A 97 -7.15 20.20 8.21
N LEU A 98 -6.72 19.05 7.69
CA LEU A 98 -7.55 17.83 7.67
C LEU A 98 -7.82 17.29 9.09
N GLN A 99 -6.82 17.32 9.97
CA GLN A 99 -6.96 16.78 11.32
C GLN A 99 -7.77 17.69 12.24
N ASN A 100 -7.49 19.00 12.25
CA ASN A 100 -8.06 19.94 13.20
C ASN A 100 -9.42 20.49 12.73
N ASP A 101 -9.53 20.85 11.46
CA ASP A 101 -10.73 21.54 10.96
C ASP A 101 -11.80 20.53 10.50
N PHE A 102 -11.38 19.37 9.98
CA PHE A 102 -12.29 18.32 9.49
C PHE A 102 -12.32 17.06 10.37
N GLY A 103 -11.50 16.99 11.42
CA GLY A 103 -11.50 15.85 12.35
C GLY A 103 -10.97 14.54 11.76
N ILE A 104 -10.27 14.58 10.61
CA ILE A 104 -9.75 13.39 9.94
C ILE A 104 -8.44 12.97 10.62
N ARG A 105 -8.52 12.26 11.74
CA ARG A 105 -7.36 11.79 12.51
C ARG A 105 -7.41 10.27 12.78
N PRO A 106 -6.27 9.57 12.93
CA PRO A 106 -4.90 10.09 12.85
C PRO A 106 -4.37 10.15 11.41
N GLY A 107 -3.57 11.17 11.08
CA GLY A 107 -2.89 11.30 9.79
C GLY A 107 -1.45 11.80 9.92
N ILE A 108 -0.58 11.37 9.02
CA ILE A 108 0.86 11.68 9.03
C ILE A 108 1.34 12.20 7.67
N ILE A 109 2.44 12.96 7.64
CA ILE A 109 3.19 13.20 6.41
C ILE A 109 4.30 12.17 6.25
N PHE A 110 4.69 11.86 5.02
CA PHE A 110 5.67 10.79 4.78
C PHE A 110 7.05 11.07 5.41
N SER A 111 7.47 12.32 5.50
CA SER A 111 8.73 12.72 6.13
C SER A 111 8.77 12.52 7.66
N GLU A 112 7.62 12.39 8.32
CA GLU A 112 7.52 12.13 9.76
C GLU A 112 7.52 10.62 10.10
N MET A 113 7.49 9.73 9.09
CA MET A 113 7.52 8.30 9.36
C MET A 113 8.84 7.87 10.01
N PRO A 114 8.79 6.94 10.99
CA PRO A 114 9.98 6.48 11.69
C PRO A 114 11.05 5.94 10.72
N CYS A 115 12.25 6.50 10.85
CA CYS A 115 13.43 6.10 10.10
C CYS A 115 14.06 4.87 10.77
N GLY A 116 14.26 3.81 9.99
CA GLY A 116 14.84 2.56 10.52
C GLY A 116 14.81 1.39 9.53
N ARG A 117 13.98 1.49 8.49
CA ARG A 117 13.88 0.53 7.40
C ARG A 117 14.25 1.17 6.06
N LEU A 118 14.32 0.36 5.01
CA LEU A 118 14.60 0.85 3.66
C LEU A 118 13.48 1.81 3.21
N HIS A 119 13.81 2.91 2.51
CA HIS A 119 12.84 3.91 2.05
C HIS A 119 11.64 3.32 1.29
N LEU A 120 11.86 2.26 0.53
CA LEU A 120 10.81 1.52 -0.18
C LEU A 120 9.86 0.78 0.76
N GLN A 121 10.39 0.23 1.85
CA GLN A 121 9.57 -0.43 2.87
C GLN A 121 8.74 0.61 3.62
N ASN A 122 9.33 1.74 4.01
CA ASN A 122 8.59 2.84 4.63
C ASN A 122 7.42 3.32 3.74
N LEU A 123 7.64 3.40 2.42
CA LEU A 123 6.57 3.75 1.48
C LEU A 123 5.46 2.68 1.44
N ASP A 124 5.82 1.39 1.37
CA ASP A 124 4.83 0.32 1.36
C ASP A 124 4.04 0.28 2.68
N ASP A 125 4.72 0.44 3.81
CA ASP A 125 4.13 0.52 5.14
C ASP A 125 3.20 1.73 5.26
N ALA A 126 3.58 2.89 4.70
CA ALA A 126 2.73 4.09 4.65
C ALA A 126 1.45 3.88 3.84
N VAL A 127 1.57 3.38 2.61
CA VAL A 127 0.44 3.20 1.71
C VAL A 127 -0.49 2.09 2.23
N ASN A 128 0.08 1.01 2.78
CA ASN A 128 -0.70 -0.11 3.29
C ASN A 128 -1.29 0.17 4.69
N GLY A 129 -0.56 0.89 5.54
CA GLY A 129 -0.93 1.28 6.90
C GLY A 129 -1.86 2.49 7.00
N SER A 130 -2.28 3.07 5.87
CA SER A 130 -3.23 4.19 5.83
C SER A 130 -4.48 3.87 5.00
N ALA A 131 -5.64 4.44 5.33
CA ALA A 131 -6.84 4.25 4.51
C ALA A 131 -6.81 5.03 3.20
N TRP A 132 -6.20 6.22 3.21
CA TRP A 132 -6.04 7.08 2.03
C TRP A 132 -4.60 7.54 1.86
N THR A 133 -4.16 7.62 0.62
CA THR A 133 -2.84 8.15 0.26
C THR A 133 -3.04 9.46 -0.50
N ILE A 134 -2.68 10.56 0.13
CA ILE A 134 -2.84 11.90 -0.44
C ILE A 134 -1.56 12.25 -1.18
N LEU A 135 -1.68 12.57 -2.47
CA LEU A 135 -0.56 13.04 -3.29
C LEU A 135 -0.62 14.57 -3.37
N LEU A 136 0.34 15.26 -2.75
CA LEU A 136 0.37 16.71 -2.73
C LEU A 136 0.87 17.24 -4.09
N LEU A 137 -0.05 17.79 -4.90
CA LEU A 137 0.21 18.24 -6.25
C LEU A 137 0.78 19.67 -6.27
N THR A 138 2.06 19.79 -5.97
CA THR A 138 2.85 21.01 -6.14
C THR A 138 3.70 20.95 -7.42
N GLU A 139 4.32 22.06 -7.79
CA GLU A 139 5.31 22.06 -8.87
C GLU A 139 6.56 21.21 -8.57
N ASN A 140 6.90 21.02 -7.29
CA ASN A 140 8.11 20.29 -6.88
C ASN A 140 7.87 18.78 -6.90
N PHE A 141 6.66 18.32 -6.53
CA PHE A 141 6.33 16.89 -6.46
C PHE A 141 6.54 16.14 -7.77
N LEU A 142 6.23 16.73 -8.93
CA LEU A 142 6.43 16.03 -10.21
C LEU A 142 7.84 16.17 -10.78
N ARG A 143 8.65 17.08 -10.25
CA ARG A 143 10.05 17.27 -10.69
C ARG A 143 10.97 16.23 -10.06
N ASP A 144 10.65 15.79 -8.85
CA ASP A 144 11.44 14.78 -8.16
C ASP A 144 11.17 13.37 -8.72
N THR A 145 12.25 12.66 -9.02
CA THR A 145 12.20 11.27 -9.51
C THR A 145 11.70 10.32 -8.42
N TRP A 146 12.01 10.61 -7.15
CA TRP A 146 11.54 9.82 -6.03
C TRP A 146 10.03 10.00 -5.82
N CYS A 147 9.51 11.22 -5.88
CA CYS A 147 8.08 11.48 -5.88
C CYS A 147 7.33 10.80 -7.05
N ASN A 148 7.93 10.74 -8.25
CA ASN A 148 7.37 9.95 -9.36
C ASN A 148 7.26 8.46 -9.02
N PHE A 149 8.29 7.89 -8.40
CA PHE A 149 8.26 6.50 -7.94
C PHE A 149 7.17 6.27 -6.87
N GLN A 150 7.09 7.17 -5.88
CA GLN A 150 6.06 7.15 -4.84
C GLN A 150 4.65 7.20 -5.44
N PHE A 151 4.46 8.08 -6.42
CA PHE A 151 3.23 8.23 -7.19
C PHE A 151 2.82 6.90 -7.87
N TYR A 152 3.70 6.31 -8.69
CA TYR A 152 3.37 5.08 -9.41
C TYR A 152 3.12 3.91 -8.46
N THR A 153 3.92 3.78 -7.41
CA THR A 153 3.77 2.71 -6.42
C THR A 153 2.43 2.81 -5.70
N SER A 154 2.07 3.99 -5.22
CA SER A 154 0.80 4.24 -4.54
C SER A 154 -0.39 3.98 -5.46
N LEU A 155 -0.32 4.48 -6.70
CA LEU A 155 -1.37 4.27 -7.68
C LEU A 155 -1.54 2.79 -8.03
N MET A 156 -0.46 2.08 -8.34
CA MET A 156 -0.52 0.65 -8.65
C MET A 156 -1.02 -0.16 -7.46
N ASN A 157 -0.68 0.23 -6.22
CA ASN A 157 -1.22 -0.39 -5.02
C ASN A 157 -2.76 -0.25 -4.96
N SER A 158 -3.28 0.95 -5.21
CA SER A 158 -4.74 1.22 -5.21
C SER A 158 -5.51 0.49 -6.31
N VAL A 159 -4.86 0.22 -7.45
CA VAL A 159 -5.44 -0.52 -8.57
C VAL A 159 -5.41 -2.03 -8.31
N ASN A 160 -4.29 -2.54 -7.78
CA ASN A 160 -4.09 -3.98 -7.61
C ASN A 160 -4.75 -4.55 -6.35
N ARG A 161 -5.01 -3.73 -5.32
CA ARG A 161 -5.63 -4.17 -4.06
C ARG A 161 -7.07 -3.69 -3.99
N GLN A 162 -8.02 -4.63 -4.02
CA GLN A 162 -9.46 -4.31 -4.01
C GLN A 162 -9.89 -3.44 -2.82
N HIS A 163 -9.31 -3.66 -1.64
CA HIS A 163 -9.63 -2.88 -0.44
C HIS A 163 -9.02 -1.47 -0.44
N LYS A 164 -8.09 -1.18 -1.35
CA LYS A 164 -7.46 0.14 -1.58
C LYS A 164 -8.03 0.85 -2.81
N TYR A 165 -9.08 0.31 -3.44
CA TYR A 165 -9.65 0.94 -4.62
C TYR A 165 -10.10 2.39 -4.33
N ASN A 166 -9.66 3.32 -5.17
CA ASN A 166 -9.87 4.77 -5.00
C ASN A 166 -9.33 5.34 -3.68
N SER A 167 -8.31 4.73 -3.07
CA SER A 167 -7.66 5.28 -1.85
C SER A 167 -6.66 6.40 -2.15
N VAL A 168 -6.16 6.50 -3.38
CA VAL A 168 -5.20 7.54 -3.80
C VAL A 168 -5.97 8.81 -4.16
N ILE A 169 -5.69 9.87 -3.43
CA ILE A 169 -6.35 11.17 -3.55
C ILE A 169 -5.33 12.21 -4.00
N PRO A 170 -5.34 12.64 -5.27
CA PRO A 170 -4.57 13.80 -5.68
C PRO A 170 -5.11 15.03 -4.96
N MET A 171 -4.27 15.85 -4.33
CA MET A 171 -4.71 17.04 -3.61
C MET A 171 -3.97 18.27 -4.14
N ARG A 172 -4.72 19.32 -4.49
CA ARG A 172 -4.16 20.61 -4.91
C ARG A 172 -4.21 21.58 -3.72
N PRO A 173 -3.04 21.97 -3.18
CA PRO A 173 -2.98 22.91 -2.08
C PRO A 173 -3.32 24.34 -2.52
N LEU A 174 -3.58 25.22 -1.56
CA LEU A 174 -3.70 26.67 -1.82
C LEU A 174 -2.37 27.28 -2.29
N ASN A 175 -1.24 26.84 -1.71
CA ASN A 175 0.06 27.43 -2.00
C ASN A 175 0.78 26.65 -3.09
N SER A 176 1.25 27.37 -4.11
CA SER A 176 2.01 26.82 -5.25
C SER A 176 1.40 25.55 -5.89
N PRO A 177 0.08 25.54 -6.22
CA PRO A 177 -0.55 24.37 -6.80
C PRO A 177 0.03 24.05 -8.17
N LEU A 178 0.16 22.77 -8.46
CA LEU A 178 0.46 22.31 -9.81
C LEU A 178 -0.70 22.68 -10.75
N PRO A 179 -0.45 23.33 -11.90
CA PRO A 179 -1.47 23.57 -12.90
C PRO A 179 -2.09 22.26 -13.45
N ARG A 180 -3.37 22.29 -13.81
CA ARG A 180 -4.07 21.10 -14.33
C ARG A 180 -3.43 20.59 -15.62
N GLU A 181 -2.96 21.49 -16.46
CA GLU A 181 -2.33 21.22 -17.76
C GLU A 181 -1.02 20.44 -17.60
N ARG A 182 -0.33 20.61 -16.47
CA ARG A 182 0.90 19.90 -16.11
C ARG A 182 0.64 18.63 -15.32
N THR A 183 -0.59 18.38 -14.91
CA THR A 183 -0.95 17.17 -14.15
C THR A 183 -0.93 15.96 -15.08
N PRO A 184 -0.25 14.86 -14.71
CA PRO A 184 -0.25 13.62 -15.49
C PRO A 184 -1.67 13.15 -15.80
N LEU A 185 -1.91 12.69 -17.03
CA LEU A 185 -3.24 12.31 -17.50
C LEU A 185 -3.95 11.33 -16.55
N VAL A 186 -3.21 10.38 -15.97
CA VAL A 186 -3.76 9.40 -15.03
C VAL A 186 -4.35 10.07 -13.79
N LEU A 187 -3.67 11.08 -13.22
CA LEU A 187 -4.19 11.83 -12.08
C LEU A 187 -5.35 12.74 -12.46
N GLN A 188 -5.41 13.21 -13.70
CA GLN A 188 -6.58 13.97 -14.19
C GLN A 188 -7.86 13.12 -14.26
N THR A 189 -7.73 11.79 -14.36
CA THR A 189 -8.90 10.88 -14.33
C THR A 189 -9.43 10.60 -12.93
N ILE A 190 -8.69 10.99 -11.89
CA ILE A 190 -9.06 10.81 -10.49
C ILE A 190 -9.60 12.15 -9.98
N ASN A 191 -10.64 12.11 -9.14
CA ASN A 191 -11.16 13.32 -8.51
C ASN A 191 -10.12 13.89 -7.56
N ALA A 192 -9.52 15.01 -7.94
CA ALA A 192 -8.58 15.71 -7.09
C ALA A 192 -9.33 16.47 -5.98
N LEU A 193 -8.79 16.45 -4.76
CA LEU A 193 -9.21 17.29 -3.66
C LEU A 193 -8.65 18.69 -3.87
N GLU A 194 -9.51 19.68 -4.07
CA GLU A 194 -9.11 21.05 -4.42
C GLU A 194 -9.45 22.03 -3.30
N GLU A 195 -8.43 22.61 -2.67
CA GLU A 195 -8.61 23.50 -1.52
C GLU A 195 -9.13 24.89 -1.89
N GLU A 196 -8.77 25.40 -3.08
CA GLU A 196 -9.32 26.66 -3.61
C GLU A 196 -10.82 26.55 -3.97
N SER A 197 -11.33 25.32 -4.14
CA SER A 197 -12.72 25.09 -4.54
C SER A 197 -13.69 25.41 -3.39
N LEU A 198 -14.78 26.10 -3.71
CA LEU A 198 -15.90 26.32 -2.78
C LEU A 198 -16.51 25.00 -2.27
N GLY A 199 -16.33 23.91 -3.01
CA GLY A 199 -16.78 22.57 -2.62
C GLY A 199 -15.75 21.76 -1.83
N PHE A 200 -14.66 22.36 -1.35
CA PHE A 200 -13.60 21.64 -0.62
C PHE A 200 -14.15 20.82 0.55
N SER A 201 -14.97 21.42 1.42
CA SER A 201 -15.55 20.72 2.57
C SER A 201 -16.40 19.51 2.15
N THR A 202 -17.24 19.67 1.14
CA THR A 202 -18.06 18.58 0.59
C THR A 202 -17.20 17.47 -0.02
N GLN A 203 -16.07 17.81 -0.64
CA GLN A 203 -15.12 16.82 -1.16
C GLN A 203 -14.47 16.03 -0.02
N VAL A 204 -14.02 16.71 1.04
CA VAL A 204 -13.45 16.06 2.23
C VAL A 204 -14.45 15.07 2.84
N GLU A 205 -15.68 15.50 3.11
CA GLU A 205 -16.73 14.63 3.67
C GLU A 205 -17.04 13.43 2.77
N ARG A 206 -17.05 13.63 1.45
CA ARG A 206 -17.33 12.57 0.48
C ARG A 206 -16.19 11.56 0.38
N ILE A 207 -14.94 12.00 0.48
CA ILE A 207 -13.74 11.15 0.33
C ILE A 207 -13.46 10.38 1.62
N PHE A 208 -13.43 11.08 2.76
CA PHE A 208 -12.99 10.54 4.05
C PHE A 208 -14.15 9.95 4.84
N GLN A 209 -14.86 9.00 4.24
CA GLN A 209 -15.99 8.33 4.88
C GLN A 209 -15.52 7.33 5.93
N GLU A 210 -16.12 7.40 7.13
CA GLU A 210 -15.77 6.49 8.23
C GLU A 210 -15.99 5.02 7.86
N SER A 211 -17.05 4.71 7.10
CA SER A 211 -17.34 3.35 6.62
C SER A 211 -16.22 2.76 5.75
N VAL A 212 -15.54 3.60 4.97
CA VAL A 212 -14.39 3.19 4.17
C VAL A 212 -13.18 2.95 5.06
N TYR A 213 -12.94 3.82 6.05
CA TYR A 213 -11.87 3.65 7.03
C TYR A 213 -12.02 2.35 7.82
N GLU A 214 -13.18 2.12 8.44
CA GLU A 214 -13.45 0.93 9.26
C GLU A 214 -13.27 -0.37 8.46
N ARG A 215 -13.74 -0.39 7.21
CA ARG A 215 -13.56 -1.53 6.31
C ARG A 215 -12.08 -1.81 6.03
N GLN A 216 -11.31 -0.77 5.69
CA GLN A 216 -9.88 -0.93 5.43
C GLN A 216 -9.11 -1.32 6.69
N GLN A 217 -9.46 -0.73 7.83
CA GLN A 217 -8.85 -1.06 9.12
C GLN A 217 -9.09 -2.51 9.50
N THR A 218 -10.29 -3.04 9.27
CA THR A 218 -10.62 -4.44 9.54
C THR A 218 -9.75 -5.37 8.71
N ILE A 219 -9.65 -5.12 7.40
CA ILE A 219 -8.82 -5.91 6.49
C ILE A 219 -7.34 -5.82 6.85
N TRP A 220 -6.87 -4.63 7.25
CA TRP A 220 -5.49 -4.43 7.72
C TRP A 220 -5.19 -5.23 8.99
N LYS A 221 -6.09 -5.20 9.98
CA LYS A 221 -5.98 -6.00 11.22
C LYS A 221 -5.96 -7.50 10.93
N GLU A 222 -6.86 -7.99 10.07
CA GLU A 222 -6.92 -9.40 9.67
C GLU A 222 -5.64 -9.87 8.98
N THR A 223 -5.16 -9.11 7.99
CA THR A 223 -3.94 -9.43 7.24
C THR A 223 -2.74 -9.56 8.17
N ARG A 224 -2.62 -8.64 9.13
CA ARG A 224 -1.54 -8.61 10.11
C ARG A 224 -1.62 -9.78 11.11
N ASN A 225 -2.84 -10.12 11.55
CA ASN A 225 -3.06 -11.27 12.43
C ASN A 225 -2.65 -12.58 11.74
N VAL A 226 -2.95 -12.74 10.45
CA VAL A 226 -2.51 -13.90 9.66
C VAL A 226 -0.99 -13.96 9.56
N MET A 227 -0.32 -12.83 9.26
CA MET A 227 1.15 -12.79 9.18
C MET A 227 1.82 -13.11 10.52
N ARG A 228 1.32 -12.54 11.63
CA ARG A 228 1.85 -12.83 12.97
C ARG A 228 1.60 -14.29 13.37
N GLY A 229 0.43 -14.86 13.05
CA GLY A 229 0.11 -16.26 13.32
C GLY A 229 0.96 -17.25 12.52
N GLN A 230 1.45 -16.88 11.34
CA GLN A 230 2.36 -17.69 10.52
C GLN A 230 3.84 -17.59 10.94
N LEU A 231 4.23 -16.52 11.63
CA LEU A 231 5.61 -16.34 12.11
C LEU A 231 5.89 -17.08 13.44
N VAL A 232 4.84 -17.49 14.14
CA VAL A 232 4.90 -18.12 15.47
C VAL A 232 4.72 -19.66 15.39
N ALA A 233 4.40 -20.20 14.21
CA ALA A 233 4.24 -21.64 13.94
C ALA A 233 5.46 -22.22 13.21
#